data_AF-Q9KA39-F1
#
_entry.id   AF-Q9KA39-F1
#
_cell.length_a   1.000
_cell.length_b   1.000
_cell.length_c   1.000
_cell.angle_alpha   90.00
_cell.angle_beta   90.00
_cell.angle_gamma   90.00
#
_symmetry.space_group_name_H-M   'P 1'
#
loop_
_entity.id
_entity.type
_entity.pdbx_description
1 polymer ?
#
loop_
_entity_poly.entity_id
_entity_poly.type
_entity_poly.pdbx_seq_one_letter_code
_entity_poly.pdbx_strand_id
1 'polypeptide(L)'
;MTTTNGIDGSYYYENRPKEQSNSGILGKDDFLRILIAQLQYQDPLNPMDDREFIAQMAQFSSLEQMTNMNSAIQQFVKQQTSQTLVQHSELIGKRVTWKRIIDIDEYRQKEELVENTVTSVRLETNGNVSIQLDSGRWISADQLVQVSGKTNHQEEAEGDVGDNAPDEQEG
;
A
#
# COMPACT_ATOMS: atom_id res chain seq x y z
N MET A 1 54.62 -3.88 -12.28
CA MET A 1 54.13 -2.50 -12.07
C MET A 1 52.85 -2.60 -11.27
N THR A 2 52.88 -2.22 -10.00
CA THR A 2 51.76 -2.39 -9.07
C THR A 2 51.06 -1.04 -8.90
N THR A 3 49.87 -0.89 -9.47
CA THR A 3 49.04 0.31 -9.29
C THR A 3 48.26 0.21 -8.00
N THR A 4 48.63 1.04 -7.02
CA THR A 4 47.87 1.28 -5.78
C THR A 4 46.70 2.21 -6.12
N ASN A 5 45.47 1.71 -6.04
CA ASN A 5 44.26 2.54 -6.05
C ASN A 5 43.92 2.87 -4.60
N GLY A 6 44.27 4.09 -4.17
CA GLY A 6 43.69 4.71 -2.99
C GLY A 6 42.22 5.01 -3.26
N ILE A 7 41.32 4.36 -2.54
CA ILE A 7 39.90 4.70 -2.55
C ILE A 7 39.61 5.49 -1.28
N ASP A 8 39.24 6.74 -1.55
CA ASP A 8 38.97 7.85 -0.67
C ASP A 8 37.83 7.53 0.32
N GLY A 9 38.07 7.87 1.58
CA GLY A 9 37.17 7.61 2.71
C GLY A 9 36.10 8.69 2.84
N SER A 10 35.29 8.90 1.81
CA SER A 10 34.23 9.92 1.81
C SER A 10 32.81 9.30 1.78
N TYR A 11 32.56 8.28 2.60
CA TYR A 11 31.24 7.69 2.82
C TYR A 11 30.68 7.98 4.21
N TYR A 12 30.91 9.20 4.71
CA TYR A 12 30.17 9.70 5.87
C TYR A 12 29.17 10.75 5.39
N TYR A 13 28.02 10.28 4.91
CA TYR A 13 26.82 11.10 4.91
C TYR A 13 26.37 11.24 6.36
N GLU A 14 26.85 12.31 7.00
CA GLU A 14 26.44 12.73 8.32
C GLU A 14 24.97 13.16 8.27
N ASN A 15 24.08 12.21 8.55
CA ASN A 15 22.66 12.42 8.66
C ASN A 15 22.39 13.14 9.99
N ARG A 16 22.74 14.43 10.08
CA ARG A 16 22.24 15.28 11.17
C ARG A 16 20.75 15.50 10.92
N PRO A 17 19.84 15.06 11.80
CA PRO A 17 18.50 15.58 11.78
C PRO A 17 18.63 17.08 12.00
N LYS A 18 18.34 17.87 10.96
CA LYS A 18 18.01 19.28 11.15
C LYS A 18 16.80 19.26 12.07
N GLU A 19 16.98 19.64 13.32
CA GLU A 19 15.89 20.09 14.17
C GLU A 19 15.21 21.22 13.40
N GLN A 20 14.13 20.86 12.74
CA GLN A 20 13.18 21.80 12.19
C GLN A 20 12.55 22.45 13.41
N SER A 21 13.12 23.58 13.84
CA SER A 21 12.51 24.39 14.88
C SER A 21 11.12 24.77 14.38
N ASN A 22 10.09 24.10 14.90
CA ASN A 22 8.70 24.49 14.76
C ASN A 22 8.50 25.81 15.53
N SER A 23 9.09 26.88 15.04
CA SER A 23 8.98 28.25 15.57
C SER A 23 7.86 29.01 14.86
N GLY A 24 6.76 28.33 14.57
CA GLY A 24 5.60 28.92 13.94
C GLY A 24 4.38 28.13 14.34
N ILE A 25 3.33 28.84 14.70
CA ILE A 25 2.03 28.39 15.19
C ILE A 25 1.99 28.27 16.71
N LEU A 26 1.50 29.34 17.35
CA LEU A 26 0.91 29.21 18.68
C LEU A 26 -0.19 28.15 18.59
N GLY A 27 0.00 27.04 19.32
CA GLY A 27 -0.97 25.95 19.35
C GLY A 27 -2.25 26.36 20.08
N LYS A 28 -3.26 25.49 20.03
CA LYS A 28 -4.50 25.57 20.83
C LYS A 28 -4.22 25.84 22.32
N ASP A 29 -3.12 25.31 22.85
CA ASP A 29 -2.77 25.42 24.27
C ASP A 29 -2.19 26.80 24.62
N ASP A 30 -1.38 27.38 23.74
CA ASP A 30 -0.91 28.76 23.90
C ASP A 30 -2.05 29.77 23.67
N PHE A 31 -3.00 29.44 22.78
CA PHE A 31 -4.25 30.17 22.57
C PHE A 31 -5.12 30.20 23.83
N LEU A 32 -5.36 29.06 24.48
CA LEU A 32 -6.13 28.99 25.74
C LEU A 32 -5.43 29.75 26.86
N ARG A 33 -4.09 29.75 26.88
CA ARG A 33 -3.30 30.50 27.86
C ARG A 33 -3.43 32.00 27.67
N ILE A 34 -3.42 32.48 26.43
CA ILE A 34 -3.63 33.88 26.09
C ILE A 34 -5.08 34.30 26.40
N LEU A 35 -6.08 33.44 26.11
CA LEU A 35 -7.49 33.69 26.43
C LEU A 35 -7.71 33.83 27.95
N ILE A 36 -7.10 32.95 28.75
CA ILE A 36 -7.18 33.00 30.22
C ILE A 36 -6.43 34.23 30.75
N ALA A 37 -5.28 34.57 30.19
CA ALA A 37 -4.50 35.74 30.58
C ALA A 37 -5.27 37.05 30.29
N GLN A 38 -5.94 37.16 29.15
CA GLN A 38 -6.77 38.32 28.82
C GLN A 38 -8.00 38.41 29.73
N LEU A 39 -8.66 37.30 30.07
CA LEU A 39 -9.76 37.28 31.05
C LEU A 39 -9.33 37.75 32.46
N GLN A 40 -8.06 37.58 32.82
CA GLN A 40 -7.52 38.01 34.12
C GLN A 40 -7.05 39.47 34.15
N TYR A 41 -6.75 40.09 33.01
CA TYR A 41 -6.06 41.40 32.94
C TYR A 41 -6.79 42.50 32.14
N GLN A 42 -8.00 42.27 31.62
CA GLN A 42 -8.70 43.29 30.83
C GLN A 42 -9.40 44.34 31.73
N ASP A 43 -8.98 45.61 31.57
CA ASP A 43 -9.78 46.78 31.94
C ASP A 43 -11.03 46.83 31.02
N PRO A 44 -12.25 46.91 31.57
CA PRO A 44 -13.52 46.75 30.84
C PRO A 44 -13.79 47.77 29.71
N LEU A 45 -12.94 48.79 29.52
CA LEU A 45 -13.21 49.91 28.61
C LEU A 45 -12.70 49.77 27.16
N ASN A 46 -11.93 48.74 26.77
CA ASN A 46 -11.56 48.51 25.35
C ASN A 46 -11.31 47.03 24.97
N PRO A 47 -12.36 46.21 24.80
CA PRO A 47 -12.23 44.76 24.52
C PRO A 47 -12.23 44.35 23.03
N MET A 48 -12.10 45.28 22.07
CA MET A 48 -12.43 44.99 20.66
C MET A 48 -11.26 44.49 19.79
N ASP A 49 -10.04 45.03 19.95
CA ASP A 49 -8.91 44.72 19.05
C ASP A 49 -8.35 43.29 19.28
N ASP A 50 -8.28 42.86 20.54
CA ASP A 50 -7.75 41.54 20.90
C ASP A 50 -8.65 40.39 20.40
N ARG A 51 -9.96 40.63 20.30
CA ARG A 51 -10.93 39.60 19.89
C ARG A 51 -10.89 39.32 18.39
N GLU A 52 -10.64 40.34 17.56
CA GLU A 52 -10.55 40.18 16.12
C GLU A 52 -9.29 39.42 15.70
N PHE A 53 -8.14 39.73 16.32
CA PHE A 53 -6.90 38.96 16.13
C PHE A 53 -7.03 37.50 16.57
N ILE A 54 -7.68 37.25 17.71
CA ILE A 54 -7.96 35.91 18.22
C ILE A 54 -8.87 35.12 17.28
N ALA A 55 -9.92 35.74 16.75
CA ALA A 55 -10.82 35.11 15.79
C ALA A 55 -10.07 34.70 14.50
N GLN A 56 -9.19 35.57 14.00
CA GLN A 56 -8.35 35.26 12.83
C GLN A 56 -7.37 34.12 13.12
N MET A 57 -6.71 34.10 14.28
CA MET A 57 -5.81 33.00 14.66
C MET A 57 -6.53 31.66 14.82
N ALA A 58 -7.71 31.64 15.45
CA ALA A 58 -8.53 30.44 15.55
C ALA A 58 -8.94 29.91 14.15
N GLN A 59 -9.25 30.83 13.22
CA GLN A 59 -9.55 30.48 11.83
C GLN A 59 -8.33 29.87 11.12
N PHE A 60 -7.13 30.44 11.29
CA PHE A 60 -5.90 29.89 10.72
C PHE A 60 -5.56 28.52 11.31
N SER A 61 -5.66 28.35 12.63
CA SER A 61 -5.40 27.06 13.29
C SER A 61 -6.37 25.97 12.80
N SER A 62 -7.64 26.32 12.57
CA SER A 62 -8.63 25.40 12.03
C SER A 62 -8.31 24.99 10.58
N LEU A 63 -7.88 25.94 9.74
CA LEU A 63 -7.46 25.66 8.36
C LEU A 63 -6.19 24.82 8.30
N GLU A 64 -5.25 25.07 9.19
CA GLU A 64 -4.03 24.27 9.31
C GLU A 64 -4.35 22.85 9.76
N GLN A 65 -5.21 22.69 10.77
CA GLN A 65 -5.67 21.37 11.21
C GLN A 65 -6.37 20.61 10.08
N MET A 66 -7.19 21.30 9.27
CA MET A 66 -7.82 20.71 8.09
C MET A 66 -6.78 20.30 7.02
N THR A 67 -5.75 21.11 6.80
CA THR A 67 -4.65 20.81 5.87
C THR A 67 -3.83 19.62 6.34
N ASN A 68 -3.55 19.54 7.64
CA ASN A 68 -2.87 18.41 8.28
C ASN A 68 -3.70 17.14 8.19
N MET A 69 -5.02 17.23 8.39
CA MET A 69 -5.94 16.11 8.22
C MET A 69 -5.99 15.62 6.77
N ASN A 70 -6.09 16.53 5.80
CA ASN A 70 -6.04 16.17 4.38
C ASN A 70 -4.73 15.47 4.02
N SER A 71 -3.60 15.94 4.56
CA SER A 71 -2.29 15.31 4.36
C SER A 71 -2.24 13.91 4.97
N ALA A 72 -2.76 13.73 6.18
CA ALA A 72 -2.86 12.43 6.84
C ALA A 72 -3.76 11.46 6.05
N ILE A 73 -4.90 11.93 5.53
CA ILE A 73 -5.80 11.13 4.68
C ILE A 73 -5.09 10.70 3.40
N GLN A 74 -4.36 11.60 2.73
CA GLN A 74 -3.60 11.25 1.52
C GLN A 74 -2.50 10.22 1.82
N GLN A 75 -1.80 10.34 2.94
CA GLN A 75 -0.81 9.35 3.37
C GLN A 75 -1.47 7.99 3.68
N PHE A 76 -2.61 8.01 4.35
CA PHE A 76 -3.39 6.80 4.64
C PHE A 76 -3.85 6.10 3.36
N VAL A 77 -4.39 6.83 2.39
CA VAL A 77 -4.78 6.27 1.09
C VAL A 77 -3.58 5.66 0.38
N LYS A 78 -2.43 6.33 0.35
CA LYS A 78 -1.20 5.77 -0.24
C LYS A 78 -0.74 4.48 0.45
N GLN A 79 -0.80 4.43 1.77
CA GLN A 79 -0.47 3.23 2.54
C GLN A 79 -1.44 2.10 2.20
N GLN A 80 -2.75 2.37 2.17
CA GLN A 80 -3.77 1.41 1.81
C GLN A 80 -3.56 0.84 0.40
N THR A 81 -3.29 1.71 -0.58
CA THR A 81 -3.02 1.28 -1.97
C THR A 81 -1.77 0.40 -2.06
N SER A 82 -0.71 0.72 -1.30
CA SER A 82 0.51 -0.09 -1.26
C SER A 82 0.24 -1.49 -0.70
N GLN A 83 -0.58 -1.59 0.35
CA GLN A 83 -1.00 -2.88 0.91
C GLN A 83 -1.81 -3.71 -0.09
N THR A 84 -2.69 -3.08 -0.87
CA THR A 84 -3.46 -3.76 -1.91
C THR A 84 -2.53 -4.39 -2.96
N LEU A 85 -1.48 -3.70 -3.40
CA LEU A 85 -0.51 -4.26 -4.35
C LEU A 85 0.21 -5.48 -3.77
N VAL A 86 0.62 -5.43 -2.51
CA VAL A 86 1.28 -6.57 -1.83
C VAL A 86 0.35 -7.77 -1.76
N GLN A 87 -0.91 -7.60 -1.36
CA GLN A 87 -1.90 -8.67 -1.30
C GLN A 87 -2.14 -9.32 -2.67
N HIS A 88 -2.23 -8.52 -3.74
CA HIS A 88 -2.38 -9.05 -5.09
C HIS A 88 -1.09 -9.69 -5.61
N SER A 89 0.09 -9.29 -5.14
CA SER A 89 1.37 -9.90 -5.53
C SER A 89 1.44 -11.38 -5.15
N GLU A 90 0.69 -11.82 -4.13
CA GLU A 90 0.54 -13.23 -3.78
C GLU A 90 -0.16 -14.05 -4.87
N LEU A 91 -0.88 -13.40 -5.80
CA LEU A 91 -1.52 -14.08 -6.93
C LEU A 91 -0.51 -14.57 -7.96
N ILE A 92 0.70 -14.00 -8.00
CA ILE A 92 1.71 -14.38 -8.99
C ILE A 92 2.03 -15.88 -8.88
N GLY A 93 1.90 -16.57 -10.02
CA GLY A 93 2.04 -18.02 -10.13
C GLY A 93 0.81 -18.83 -9.71
N LYS A 94 -0.25 -18.23 -9.15
CA LYS A 94 -1.52 -18.92 -8.89
C LYS A 94 -2.37 -19.00 -10.15
N ARG A 95 -3.23 -20.02 -10.21
CA ARG A 95 -4.26 -20.13 -11.24
C ARG A 95 -5.45 -19.28 -10.83
N VAL A 96 -6.01 -18.53 -11.77
CA VAL A 96 -7.17 -17.68 -11.54
C VAL A 96 -8.22 -17.90 -12.62
N THR A 97 -9.48 -17.77 -12.24
CA THR A 97 -10.62 -17.81 -13.15
C THR A 97 -11.21 -16.41 -13.23
N TRP A 98 -11.43 -15.91 -14.43
CA TRP A 98 -11.90 -14.54 -14.67
C TRP A 98 -12.98 -14.49 -15.75
N LYS A 99 -13.77 -13.40 -15.75
CA LYS A 99 -14.84 -13.19 -16.73
C LYS A 99 -14.33 -12.53 -18.01
N ARG A 100 -14.40 -13.24 -19.13
CA ARG A 100 -14.16 -12.71 -20.46
C ARG A 100 -15.48 -12.40 -21.15
N ILE A 101 -15.65 -11.16 -21.59
CA ILE A 101 -16.77 -10.76 -22.44
C ILE A 101 -16.37 -11.00 -23.90
N ILE A 102 -17.24 -11.66 -24.65
CA ILE A 102 -17.10 -11.93 -26.08
C ILE A 102 -18.31 -11.36 -26.80
N ASP A 103 -18.08 -10.47 -27.75
CA ASP A 103 -19.11 -10.00 -28.67
C ASP A 103 -19.41 -11.11 -29.67
N ILE A 104 -20.66 -11.60 -29.69
CA ILE A 104 -21.14 -12.59 -30.66
C ILE A 104 -21.59 -11.86 -31.93
N ASP A 105 -22.30 -10.76 -31.76
CA ASP A 105 -22.72 -9.82 -32.80
C ASP A 105 -22.92 -8.42 -32.17
N GLU A 106 -23.35 -7.45 -32.98
CA GLU A 106 -23.54 -6.05 -32.57
C GLU A 106 -24.47 -5.86 -31.36
N TYR A 107 -25.32 -6.84 -31.03
CA TYR A 107 -26.32 -6.74 -29.96
C TYR A 107 -26.16 -7.78 -28.85
N ARG A 108 -25.30 -8.79 -29.02
CA ARG A 108 -25.18 -9.90 -28.09
C ARG A 108 -23.75 -10.08 -27.61
N GLN A 109 -23.62 -10.06 -26.29
CA GLN A 109 -22.41 -10.41 -25.58
C GLN A 109 -22.60 -11.71 -24.83
N LYS A 110 -21.54 -12.50 -24.73
CA LYS A 110 -21.46 -13.68 -23.88
C LYS A 110 -20.35 -13.53 -22.87
N GLU A 111 -20.67 -13.84 -21.62
CA GLU A 111 -19.67 -14.04 -20.58
C GLU A 111 -19.15 -15.47 -20.64
N GLU A 112 -17.83 -15.61 -20.61
CA GLU A 112 -17.13 -16.89 -20.50
C GLU A 112 -16.15 -16.83 -19.34
N LEU A 113 -16.09 -17.90 -18.56
CA LEU A 113 -15.07 -18.07 -17.52
C LEU A 113 -13.83 -18.69 -18.14
N VAL A 114 -12.71 -18.00 -18.00
CA VAL A 114 -11.42 -18.45 -18.54
C VAL A 114 -10.44 -18.63 -17.39
N GLU A 115 -9.66 -19.71 -17.44
CA GLU A 115 -8.59 -19.97 -16.47
C GLU A 115 -7.23 -19.60 -17.05
N ASN A 116 -6.42 -18.92 -16.25
CA ASN A 116 -5.05 -18.53 -16.61
C ASN A 116 -4.17 -18.52 -15.36
N THR A 117 -2.86 -18.59 -15.54
CA THR A 117 -1.90 -18.34 -14.46
C THR A 117 -1.52 -16.87 -14.43
N VAL A 118 -1.42 -16.26 -13.24
CA VAL A 118 -0.95 -14.89 -13.10
C VAL A 118 0.56 -14.83 -13.22
N THR A 119 1.07 -13.91 -14.04
CA THR A 119 2.50 -13.71 -14.28
C THR A 119 3.06 -12.45 -13.66
N SER A 120 2.25 -11.39 -13.57
CA SER A 120 2.66 -10.10 -12.97
C SER A 120 1.47 -9.36 -12.39
N VAL A 121 1.76 -8.46 -11.45
CA VAL A 121 0.78 -7.52 -10.88
C VAL A 121 1.35 -6.11 -10.95
N ARG A 122 0.49 -5.12 -11.17
CA ARG A 122 0.86 -3.71 -11.24
C ARG A 122 -0.20 -2.84 -10.63
N LEU A 123 0.23 -1.75 -10.00
CA LEU A 123 -0.62 -0.63 -9.64
C LEU A 123 -0.63 0.39 -10.77
N GLU A 124 -1.81 0.70 -11.30
CA GLU A 124 -2.00 1.72 -12.31
C GLU A 124 -2.05 3.13 -11.69
N THR A 125 -1.84 4.17 -12.49
CA THR A 125 -1.86 5.58 -12.05
C THR A 125 -3.21 6.00 -11.44
N ASN A 126 -4.30 5.30 -11.78
CA ASN A 126 -5.63 5.53 -11.21
C ASN A 126 -5.87 4.82 -9.86
N GLY A 127 -4.87 4.08 -9.35
CA GLY A 127 -4.96 3.33 -8.09
C GLY A 127 -5.55 1.92 -8.21
N ASN A 128 -5.99 1.52 -9.40
CA ASN A 128 -6.48 0.16 -9.63
C ASN A 128 -5.32 -0.82 -9.81
N VAL A 129 -5.57 -2.08 -9.47
CA VAL A 129 -4.60 -3.15 -9.68
C VAL A 129 -4.91 -3.89 -10.98
N SER A 130 -3.93 -3.92 -11.88
CA SER A 130 -3.93 -4.75 -13.07
C SER A 130 -3.12 -6.01 -12.83
N ILE A 131 -3.56 -7.11 -13.43
CA ILE A 131 -2.96 -8.43 -13.33
C ILE A 131 -2.66 -8.93 -14.75
N GLN A 132 -1.42 -9.35 -14.98
CA GLN A 132 -1.02 -9.98 -16.23
C GLN A 132 -1.22 -11.49 -16.13
N LEU A 133 -1.81 -12.05 -17.17
CA LEU A 133 -2.01 -13.48 -17.33
C LEU A 133 -0.87 -14.11 -18.14
N ASP A 134 -0.74 -15.43 -18.10
CA ASP A 134 0.16 -16.23 -18.95
C ASP A 134 -0.10 -16.06 -20.45
N SER A 135 -1.32 -15.68 -20.83
CA SER A 135 -1.66 -15.24 -22.20
C SER A 135 -1.03 -13.90 -22.60
N GLY A 136 -0.37 -13.19 -21.69
CA GLY A 136 0.19 -11.85 -21.87
C GLY A 136 -0.84 -10.72 -21.71
N ARG A 137 -2.13 -11.04 -21.61
CA ARG A 137 -3.22 -10.09 -21.42
C ARG A 137 -3.19 -9.49 -20.01
N TRP A 138 -3.38 -8.17 -19.92
CA TRP A 138 -3.70 -7.49 -18.67
C TRP A 138 -5.21 -7.45 -18.47
N ILE A 139 -5.64 -7.79 -17.26
CA ILE A 139 -7.02 -7.67 -16.79
C ILE A 139 -7.02 -6.88 -15.47
N SER A 140 -8.14 -6.27 -15.15
CA SER A 140 -8.30 -5.64 -13.84
C SER A 140 -8.60 -6.71 -12.78
N ALA A 141 -8.09 -6.51 -11.56
CA ALA A 141 -8.23 -7.48 -10.48
C ALA A 141 -9.69 -7.77 -10.08
N ASP A 142 -10.60 -6.81 -10.32
CA ASP A 142 -12.05 -6.96 -10.12
C ASP A 142 -12.72 -7.96 -11.08
N GLN A 143 -12.05 -8.31 -12.18
CA GLN A 143 -12.55 -9.31 -13.13
C GLN A 143 -12.32 -10.75 -12.66
N LEU A 144 -11.53 -10.96 -11.60
CA LEU A 144 -11.28 -12.26 -11.00
C LEU A 144 -12.53 -12.77 -10.27
N VAL A 145 -12.86 -14.03 -10.49
CA VAL A 145 -13.97 -14.73 -9.84
C VAL A 145 -13.44 -15.78 -8.85
N GLN A 146 -12.29 -16.38 -9.13
CA GLN A 146 -11.70 -17.41 -8.28
C GLN A 146 -10.17 -17.39 -8.36
N VAL A 147 -9.52 -17.73 -7.25
CA VAL A 147 -8.08 -18.01 -7.16
C VAL A 147 -7.90 -19.44 -6.67
N SER A 148 -7.20 -20.25 -7.45
CA SER A 148 -6.87 -21.65 -7.16
C SER A 148 -5.38 -21.78 -6.84
N GLY A 149 -5.04 -22.53 -5.79
CA GLY A 149 -3.65 -22.85 -5.46
C GLY A 149 -2.98 -23.68 -6.56
N LYS A 150 -1.65 -23.65 -6.62
CA LYS A 150 -0.90 -24.69 -7.35
C LYS A 150 -1.17 -26.02 -6.63
N THR A 151 -1.92 -26.92 -7.25
CA THR A 151 -1.95 -28.32 -6.83
C THR A 151 -0.57 -28.89 -7.10
N ASN A 152 0.26 -29.02 -6.06
CA ASN A 152 1.43 -29.88 -6.11
C ASN A 152 0.92 -31.32 -6.19
N HIS A 153 0.69 -31.83 -7.40
CA HIS A 153 0.67 -33.29 -7.61
C HIS A 153 2.13 -33.75 -7.70
N GLN A 154 2.75 -33.96 -6.55
CA GLN A 154 3.73 -35.03 -6.40
C GLN A 154 2.94 -36.17 -5.77
N GLU A 155 2.24 -36.94 -6.61
CA GLU A 155 1.82 -38.29 -6.21
C GLU A 155 3.09 -39.15 -6.19
N GLU A 156 3.25 -39.79 -5.04
CA GLU A 156 4.32 -40.68 -4.65
C GLU A 156 4.48 -41.79 -5.69
N ALA A 157 5.54 -41.69 -6.50
CA ALA A 157 6.12 -42.84 -7.19
C ALA A 157 7.24 -43.42 -6.33
N GLU A 158 6.89 -43.92 -5.15
CA GLU A 158 7.68 -44.88 -4.36
C GLU A 158 6.81 -46.14 -4.33
N GLY A 159 7.06 -47.19 -5.09
CA GLY A 159 8.29 -47.97 -5.11
C GLY A 159 7.95 -49.39 -4.66
N ASP A 160 6.99 -50.04 -5.33
CA ASP A 160 6.69 -51.46 -5.09
C ASP A 160 7.26 -52.32 -6.22
N VAL A 161 8.59 -52.48 -6.22
CA VAL A 161 9.25 -53.63 -6.83
C VAL A 161 10.52 -53.92 -6.02
N GLY A 162 10.49 -55.00 -5.23
CA GLY A 162 11.65 -55.43 -4.47
C GLY A 162 11.42 -56.69 -3.64
N ASP A 163 11.12 -57.80 -4.33
CA ASP A 163 11.75 -59.10 -4.12
C ASP A 163 11.89 -59.61 -2.67
N ASN A 164 11.06 -60.60 -2.31
CA ASN A 164 11.48 -61.58 -1.31
C ASN A 164 11.07 -63.00 -1.79
N ALA A 165 12.12 -63.79 -1.97
CA ALA A 165 12.21 -65.10 -2.62
C ALA A 165 11.17 -66.17 -2.21
N PRO A 166 10.93 -67.18 -3.06
CA PRO A 166 10.35 -68.45 -2.66
C PRO A 166 11.47 -69.40 -2.22
N ASP A 167 11.41 -69.96 -1.01
CA ASP A 167 12.05 -71.25 -0.72
C ASP A 167 11.48 -71.97 0.51
N GLU A 168 11.18 -73.25 0.30
CA GLU A 168 11.08 -74.37 1.28
C GLU A 168 9.90 -74.37 2.28
N GLN A 169 9.10 -75.42 2.55
CA GLN A 169 8.97 -76.87 2.25
C GLN A 169 7.46 -77.20 2.51
N GLU A 170 6.82 -78.20 1.89
CA GLU A 170 6.65 -79.56 2.44
C GLU A 170 5.96 -80.46 1.39
N GLY A 171 6.47 -81.69 1.23
CA GLY A 171 5.90 -82.76 0.40
C GLY A 171 6.90 -83.83 0.04
#